data_AF-A0ABC8QND6-F1
#
_entry.id   AF-A0ABC8QND6-F1
#
_cell.length_a   1.000
_cell.length_b   1.000
_cell.length_c   1.000
_cell.angle_alpha   90.00
_cell.angle_beta   90.00
_cell.angle_gamma   90.00
#
_symmetry.space_group_name_H-M   'P 1'
#
loop_
_entity.id
_entity.type
_entity.pdbx_description
1 polymer ?
#
loop_
_entity_poly.entity_id
_entity_poly.type
_entity_poly.pdbx_seq_one_letter_code
_entity_poly.pdbx_strand_id
1 'polypeptide(L)'
;MAKAIPRVGSRRNGRIGSRKSARRIPKGVIHVQASFNNTIVTVTDVRGRVVSWSSAGTCGFRGTRRGTPFAAQTAAGNAIRAVVDQGMQRAEVMIKGPGLGRDAALRAIRRSGILLTFVPSATPMPSQIFFTRQIHLSASKGLELPWKLGGRCLKNSRRAIILRSPFPLPGT
;
A
#
# COMPACT_ATOMS: atom_id res chain seq x y z
N MET A 1 15.90 17.56 47.25
CA MET A 1 16.55 16.39 46.61
C MET A 1 15.52 15.66 45.76
N ALA A 2 15.53 15.86 44.44
CA ALA A 2 14.59 15.19 43.53
C ALA A 2 15.28 14.01 42.84
N LYS A 3 14.73 12.80 42.99
CA LYS A 3 15.29 11.55 42.46
C LYS A 3 14.93 11.44 40.97
N ALA A 4 15.95 11.36 40.11
CA ALA A 4 15.77 11.24 38.66
C ALA A 4 15.13 9.89 38.28
N ILE A 5 14.12 9.93 37.42
CA ILE A 5 13.46 8.74 36.87
C ILE A 5 14.37 8.13 35.78
N PRO A 6 14.81 6.86 35.89
CA PRO A 6 15.64 6.24 34.88
C PRO A 6 14.84 6.05 33.59
N ARG A 7 15.31 6.64 32.48
CA ARG A 7 14.74 6.39 31.15
C ARG A 7 15.04 4.93 30.78
N VAL A 8 13.98 4.11 30.74
CA VAL A 8 14.01 2.70 30.36
C VAL A 8 14.80 2.54 29.06
N GLY A 9 15.98 1.93 29.19
CA GLY A 9 16.86 1.60 28.08
C GLY A 9 16.14 0.75 27.05
N SER A 10 16.40 1.06 25.78
CA SER A 10 16.01 0.25 24.63
C SER A 10 16.29 -1.23 24.92
N ARG A 11 15.23 -2.05 25.01
CA ARG A 11 15.33 -3.51 25.01
C ARG A 11 16.09 -3.89 23.74
N ARG A 12 17.40 -4.09 23.85
CA ARG A 12 18.17 -4.83 22.86
C ARG A 12 17.62 -6.24 22.93
N ASN A 13 16.65 -6.53 22.07
CA ASN A 13 16.15 -7.87 21.87
C ASN A 13 17.35 -8.69 21.41
N GLY A 14 17.95 -9.43 22.35
CA GLY A 14 19.07 -10.32 22.07
C GLY A 14 18.62 -11.23 20.94
N ARG A 15 19.20 -11.04 19.76
CA ARG A 15 18.99 -11.96 18.66
C ARG A 15 19.61 -13.27 19.09
N ILE A 16 18.80 -14.15 19.66
CA ILE A 16 19.09 -15.58 19.79
C ILE A 16 19.08 -16.12 18.35
N GLY A 17 20.15 -15.78 17.62
CA GLY A 17 20.43 -16.28 16.30
C GLY A 17 21.19 -17.57 16.47
N SER A 18 20.44 -18.66 16.67
CA SER A 18 20.94 -20.00 16.35
C SER A 18 21.71 -19.90 15.04
N ARG A 19 22.99 -20.31 15.03
CA ARG A 19 23.84 -20.47 13.84
C ARG A 19 23.27 -21.56 12.92
N LYS A 20 22.01 -21.42 12.51
CA LYS A 20 21.42 -22.22 11.45
C LYS A 20 22.10 -21.76 10.18
N SER A 21 23.01 -22.59 9.69
CA SER A 21 23.56 -22.56 8.33
C SER A 21 22.52 -21.95 7.39
N ALA A 22 22.86 -20.79 6.83
CA ALA A 22 22.00 -20.07 5.93
C ALA A 22 21.75 -20.98 4.72
N ARG A 23 20.54 -21.53 4.63
CA ARG A 23 20.14 -22.37 3.51
C ARG A 23 20.19 -21.49 2.26
N ARG A 24 21.00 -21.88 1.29
CA ARG A 24 21.05 -21.21 -0.01
C ARG A 24 19.78 -21.57 -0.77
N ILE A 25 18.95 -20.56 -1.03
CA ILE A 25 17.70 -20.74 -1.76
C ILE A 25 17.84 -19.96 -3.07
N PRO A 26 17.82 -20.61 -4.25
CA PRO A 26 18.00 -19.91 -5.51
C PRO A 26 16.71 -19.25 -6.03
N LYS A 27 15.54 -19.77 -5.64
CA LYS A 27 14.21 -19.34 -6.08
C LYS A 27 13.27 -19.15 -4.89
N GLY A 28 12.51 -18.06 -4.85
CA GLY A 28 11.55 -17.79 -3.78
C GLY A 28 10.38 -16.90 -4.21
N VAL A 29 9.51 -16.60 -3.24
CA VAL A 29 8.35 -15.73 -3.41
C VAL A 29 8.44 -14.57 -2.40
N ILE A 30 8.30 -13.36 -2.91
CA ILE A 30 8.27 -12.11 -2.15
C ILE A 30 6.81 -11.67 -2.02
N HIS A 31 6.31 -11.70 -0.79
CA HIS A 31 5.00 -11.17 -0.45
C HIS A 31 5.12 -9.72 0.02
N VAL A 32 4.42 -8.83 -0.66
CA VAL A 32 4.31 -7.42 -0.28
C VAL A 32 2.88 -7.15 0.16
N GLN A 33 2.68 -6.95 1.45
CA GLN A 33 1.39 -6.52 2.00
C GLN A 33 1.41 -5.01 2.16
N ALA A 34 0.72 -4.32 1.25
CA ALA A 34 0.59 -2.87 1.22
C ALA A 34 -0.78 -2.46 1.78
N SER A 35 -0.78 -2.03 3.05
CA SER A 35 -1.92 -1.35 3.68
C SER A 35 -1.67 0.17 3.67
N PHE A 36 -2.69 0.96 4.01
CA PHE A 36 -2.57 2.42 4.13
C PHE A 36 -1.63 2.86 5.25
N ASN A 37 -1.56 2.07 6.34
CA ASN A 37 -0.81 2.44 7.54
C ASN A 37 0.56 1.75 7.63
N ASN A 38 0.78 0.71 6.84
CA ASN A 38 1.98 -0.11 6.93
C ASN A 38 2.24 -0.93 5.67
N THR A 39 3.51 -1.16 5.40
CA THR A 39 3.98 -2.15 4.44
C THR A 39 4.80 -3.23 5.14
N ILE A 40 4.44 -4.47 4.87
CA ILE A 40 5.19 -5.65 5.35
C ILE A 40 5.70 -6.38 4.12
N VAL A 41 7.00 -6.66 4.10
CA VAL A 41 7.65 -7.43 3.05
C VAL A 41 8.17 -8.71 3.67
N THR A 42 7.73 -9.83 3.14
CA THR A 42 8.09 -11.16 3.61
C THR A 42 8.63 -11.96 2.44
N VAL A 43 9.80 -12.56 2.62
CA VAL A 43 10.41 -13.41 1.61
C VAL A 43 10.32 -14.85 2.07
N THR A 44 9.88 -15.72 1.17
CA THR A 44 9.61 -17.12 1.43
C THR A 44 10.22 -18.02 0.36
N ASP A 45 10.49 -19.26 0.74
CA ASP A 45 10.76 -20.35 -0.21
C ASP A 45 9.49 -20.68 -1.00
N VAL A 46 9.64 -21.42 -2.11
CA VAL A 46 8.52 -22.07 -2.82
C VAL A 46 7.69 -22.98 -1.89
N ARG A 47 8.30 -23.51 -0.82
CA ARG A 47 7.63 -24.33 0.20
C ARG A 47 6.89 -23.50 1.27
N GLY A 48 6.86 -22.18 1.16
CA GLY A 48 6.20 -21.29 2.11
C GLY A 48 6.96 -21.05 3.43
N ARG A 49 8.23 -21.46 3.52
CA ARG A 49 9.06 -21.17 4.71
C ARG A 49 9.58 -19.73 4.64
N VAL A 50 9.39 -18.97 5.71
CA VAL A 50 9.88 -17.58 5.80
C VAL A 50 11.39 -17.57 5.97
N VAL A 51 12.05 -16.83 5.08
CA VAL A 51 13.49 -16.62 5.06
C VAL A 51 13.85 -15.36 5.84
N SER A 52 13.25 -14.25 5.42
CA SER A 52 13.41 -12.94 6.04
C SER A 52 12.09 -12.19 5.93
N TRP A 53 11.90 -11.25 6.85
CA TRP A 53 10.80 -10.31 6.77
C TRP A 53 11.25 -8.98 7.34
N SER A 54 10.67 -7.92 6.80
CA SER A 54 10.89 -6.56 7.29
C SER A 54 9.61 -5.76 7.12
N SER A 55 9.41 -4.81 8.01
CA SER A 55 8.28 -3.89 7.94
C SER A 55 8.78 -2.47 8.14
N ALA A 56 7.95 -1.50 7.78
CA ALA A 56 8.24 -0.09 8.08
C ALA A 56 8.49 0.12 9.59
N GLY A 57 7.76 -0.58 10.46
CA GLY A 57 7.96 -0.53 11.91
C GLY A 57 9.33 -1.09 12.35
N THR A 58 9.77 -2.21 11.76
CA THR A 58 11.08 -2.83 12.04
C THR A 58 12.23 -1.91 11.64
N CYS A 59 12.04 -1.07 10.63
CA CYS A 59 13.02 -0.08 10.17
C CYS A 59 13.04 1.21 11.01
N GLY A 60 12.24 1.29 12.09
CA GLY A 60 12.22 2.44 12.99
C GLY A 60 11.21 3.54 12.63
N PHE A 61 10.40 3.37 11.59
CA PHE A 61 9.35 4.34 11.25
C PHE A 61 8.14 4.18 12.19
N ARG A 62 7.68 5.29 12.75
CA ARG A 62 6.53 5.36 13.69
C ARG A 62 5.49 6.38 13.23
N GLY A 63 4.27 6.25 13.75
CA GLY A 63 3.16 7.17 13.47
C GLY A 63 2.80 7.22 11.98
N THR A 64 2.45 8.41 11.49
CA THR A 64 2.06 8.66 10.09
C THR A 64 3.15 8.34 9.08
N ARG A 65 4.43 8.43 9.47
CA ARG A 65 5.57 8.12 8.60
C ARG A 65 5.64 6.63 8.22
N ARG A 66 5.00 5.73 8.97
CA ARG A 66 5.02 4.28 8.73
C ARG A 66 4.30 3.86 7.44
N GLY A 67 3.26 4.59 7.02
CA GLY A 67 2.52 4.33 5.79
C GLY A 67 3.13 4.96 4.53
N THR A 68 4.22 5.70 4.67
CA THR A 68 4.82 6.44 3.55
C THR A 68 5.52 5.51 2.56
N PRO A 69 5.57 5.87 1.26
CA PRO A 69 6.28 5.10 0.25
C PRO A 69 7.78 4.97 0.56
N PHE A 70 8.38 5.99 1.20
CA PHE A 70 9.78 5.95 1.62
C PHE A 70 10.04 4.83 2.65
N ALA A 71 9.16 4.72 3.66
CA ALA A 71 9.26 3.65 4.65
C ALA A 71 9.12 2.26 4.01
N ALA A 72 8.24 2.13 3.01
CA ALA A 72 8.07 0.89 2.24
C ALA A 72 9.33 0.51 1.45
N GLN A 73 9.96 1.49 0.80
CA GLN A 73 11.20 1.30 0.06
C GLN A 73 12.33 0.80 0.97
N THR A 74 12.50 1.41 2.14
CA THR A 74 13.50 0.99 3.13
C THR A 74 13.22 -0.40 3.67
N ALA A 75 11.95 -0.71 3.97
CA ALA A 75 11.55 -2.04 4.43
C ALA A 75 11.84 -3.13 3.40
N ALA A 76 11.48 -2.88 2.14
CA ALA A 76 11.77 -3.79 1.03
C ALA A 76 13.28 -3.99 0.84
N GLY A 77 14.06 -2.90 0.81
CA GLY A 77 15.51 -2.98 0.69
C GLY A 77 16.16 -3.82 1.81
N ASN A 78 15.71 -3.65 3.06
CA ASN A 78 16.23 -4.43 4.18
C ASN A 78 15.88 -5.92 4.11
N ALA A 79 14.66 -6.27 3.69
CA ALA A 79 14.27 -7.67 3.51
C ALA A 79 15.09 -8.36 2.40
N ILE A 80 15.33 -7.63 1.30
CA ILE A 80 16.03 -8.14 0.12
C ILE A 80 17.53 -8.27 0.37
N ARG A 81 18.16 -7.34 1.08
CA ARG A 81 19.59 -7.45 1.43
C ARG A 81 19.90 -8.80 2.07
N ALA A 82 19.13 -9.18 3.08
CA ALA A 82 19.27 -10.47 3.77
C ALA A 82 19.06 -11.70 2.86
N VAL A 83 18.41 -11.52 1.71
CA VAL A 83 18.08 -12.57 0.75
C VAL A 83 19.13 -12.66 -0.36
N VAL A 84 19.69 -11.53 -0.77
CA VAL A 84 20.86 -11.46 -1.65
C VAL A 84 22.04 -12.14 -0.98
N ASP A 85 22.25 -11.92 0.33
CA ASP A 85 23.29 -12.59 1.12
C ASP A 85 23.14 -14.13 1.12
N GLN A 86 21.91 -14.64 0.92
CA GLN A 86 21.61 -16.08 0.83
C GLN A 86 21.69 -16.63 -0.60
N GLY A 87 21.88 -15.78 -1.60
CA GLY A 87 22.04 -16.17 -3.00
C GLY A 87 20.75 -16.41 -3.78
N MET A 88 19.63 -15.79 -3.41
CA MET A 88 18.42 -15.83 -4.26
C MET A 88 18.66 -15.05 -5.56
N GLN A 89 18.41 -15.72 -6.69
CA GLN A 89 18.59 -15.14 -8.03
C GLN A 89 17.25 -14.82 -8.70
N ARG A 90 16.22 -15.62 -8.43
CA ARG A 90 14.88 -15.47 -9.02
C ARG A 90 13.84 -15.34 -7.93
N ALA A 91 12.93 -14.38 -8.08
CA ALA A 91 11.85 -14.20 -7.15
C ALA A 91 10.53 -13.88 -7.85
N GLU A 92 9.46 -14.52 -7.38
CA GLU A 92 8.11 -14.14 -7.75
C GLU A 92 7.60 -13.06 -6.80
N VAL A 93 6.99 -11.99 -7.32
CA VAL A 93 6.44 -10.92 -6.47
C VAL A 93 4.93 -11.01 -6.44
N MET A 94 4.40 -11.12 -5.22
CA MET A 94 2.96 -11.14 -4.96
C MET A 94 2.58 -9.95 -4.08
N ILE A 95 1.76 -9.06 -4.62
CA ILE A 95 1.34 -7.83 -3.93
C ILE A 95 -0.10 -7.96 -3.45
N LYS A 96 -0.36 -7.59 -2.19
CA LYS A 96 -1.68 -7.57 -1.58
C LYS A 96 -2.03 -6.16 -1.10
N GLY A 97 -3.23 -5.71 -1.41
CA GLY A 97 -3.81 -4.45 -0.92
C GLY A 97 -3.51 -3.21 -1.79
N PRO A 98 -4.29 -2.13 -1.62
CA PRO A 98 -4.20 -0.90 -2.40
C PRO A 98 -3.25 0.16 -1.80
N GLY A 99 -2.44 -0.18 -0.79
CA GLY A 99 -1.64 0.80 -0.06
C GLY A 99 -0.57 1.52 -0.91
N LEU A 100 -0.27 2.77 -0.52
CA LEU A 100 0.69 3.67 -1.20
C LEU A 100 2.10 3.10 -1.35
N GLY A 101 2.48 2.12 -0.52
CA GLY A 101 3.80 1.50 -0.56
C GLY A 101 3.97 0.40 -1.61
N ARG A 102 2.95 0.10 -2.42
CA ARG A 102 3.01 -0.92 -3.50
C ARG A 102 4.11 -0.60 -4.52
N ASP A 103 4.05 0.57 -5.15
CA ASP A 103 5.00 0.95 -6.20
C ASP A 103 6.40 1.20 -5.66
N ALA A 104 6.49 1.78 -4.45
CA ALA A 104 7.76 2.06 -3.80
C ALA A 104 8.53 0.78 -3.43
N ALA A 105 7.83 -0.23 -2.88
CA ALA A 105 8.41 -1.54 -2.62
C ALA A 105 8.88 -2.19 -3.94
N LEU A 106 8.08 -2.07 -5.00
CA LEU A 106 8.41 -2.66 -6.29
C LEU A 106 9.65 -2.06 -6.93
N ARG A 107 9.77 -0.73 -6.87
CA ARG A 107 10.96 0.01 -7.31
C ARG A 107 12.21 -0.42 -6.53
N ALA A 108 12.08 -0.63 -5.22
CA ALA A 108 13.18 -1.13 -4.39
C ALA A 108 13.62 -2.54 -4.82
N ILE A 109 12.66 -3.43 -5.09
CA ILE A 109 12.94 -4.79 -5.53
C ILE A 109 13.62 -4.79 -6.90
N ARG A 110 13.15 -3.99 -7.85
CA ARG A 110 13.78 -3.87 -9.18
C ARG A 110 15.23 -3.38 -9.11
N ARG A 111 15.55 -2.47 -8.19
CA ARG A 111 16.91 -1.96 -8.00
C ARG A 111 17.89 -3.02 -7.47
N SER A 112 17.39 -4.09 -6.84
CA SER A 112 18.23 -5.13 -6.24
C SER A 112 18.85 -6.12 -7.22
N GLY A 113 18.43 -6.11 -8.49
CA GLY A 113 19.01 -6.98 -9.54
C GLY A 113 18.55 -8.44 -9.52
N ILE A 114 17.56 -8.79 -8.69
CA ILE A 114 16.93 -10.12 -8.71
C ILE A 114 16.06 -10.24 -9.97
N LEU A 115 16.08 -11.40 -10.64
CA LEU A 115 15.18 -11.70 -11.76
C LEU A 115 13.74 -11.82 -11.24
N LEU A 116 12.88 -10.91 -11.67
CA LEU A 116 11.50 -10.81 -11.18
C LEU A 116 10.53 -11.48 -12.13
N THR A 117 9.73 -12.39 -11.59
CA THR A 117 8.52 -12.91 -12.24
C THR A 117 7.32 -12.30 -11.55
N PHE A 118 6.49 -11.57 -12.30
CA PHE A 118 5.36 -10.86 -11.74
C PHE A 118 4.11 -11.72 -11.75
N VAL A 119 3.47 -11.87 -10.59
CA VAL A 119 2.12 -12.43 -10.48
C VAL A 119 1.18 -11.29 -10.12
N PRO A 120 0.28 -10.86 -11.02
CA PRO A 120 -0.66 -9.80 -10.72
C PRO A 120 -1.56 -10.20 -9.54
N SER A 121 -1.93 -9.21 -8.73
CA SER A 121 -2.75 -9.44 -7.55
C SER A 121 -4.11 -10.01 -7.96
N ALA A 122 -4.45 -11.20 -7.46
CA ALA A 122 -5.80 -11.75 -7.47
C ALA A 122 -6.69 -10.97 -6.49
N THR A 123 -6.83 -9.66 -6.69
CA THR A 123 -7.98 -8.94 -6.20
C THR A 123 -9.12 -9.30 -7.15
N PRO A 124 -10.15 -10.04 -6.71
CA PRO A 124 -11.34 -10.20 -7.53
C PRO A 124 -11.83 -8.78 -7.81
N MET A 125 -11.83 -8.37 -9.08
CA MET A 125 -12.49 -7.14 -9.46
C MET A 125 -13.95 -7.31 -9.05
N PRO A 126 -14.47 -6.55 -8.07
CA PRO A 126 -15.91 -6.47 -7.97
C PRO A 126 -16.35 -5.89 -9.31
N SER A 127 -17.14 -6.66 -10.06
CA SER A 127 -17.87 -6.17 -11.21
C SER A 127 -18.50 -4.82 -10.82
N GLN A 128 -18.47 -3.85 -11.74
CA GLN A 128 -18.98 -2.47 -11.58
C GLN A 128 -20.42 -2.35 -11.03
N ILE A 129 -21.09 -3.47 -10.79
CA ILE A 129 -22.42 -3.64 -10.22
C ILE A 129 -22.52 -3.15 -8.76
N PHE A 130 -21.41 -3.06 -8.00
CA PHE A 130 -21.51 -2.56 -6.61
C PHE A 130 -21.64 -1.04 -6.51
N PHE A 131 -21.17 -0.27 -7.50
CA PHE A 131 -21.25 1.19 -7.48
C PHE A 131 -22.62 1.70 -7.97
N THR A 132 -23.24 0.99 -8.92
CA THR A 132 -24.56 1.36 -9.47
C THR A 132 -25.73 1.00 -8.55
N ARG A 133 -25.57 0.05 -7.62
CA ARG A 133 -26.63 -0.32 -6.67
C ARG A 133 -26.83 0.69 -5.54
N GLN A 134 -25.82 1.50 -5.21
CA GLN A 134 -25.97 2.59 -4.23
C GLN A 134 -26.80 3.75 -4.79
N ILE A 135 -26.71 4.02 -6.09
CA ILE A 135 -27.42 5.14 -6.73
C ILE A 135 -28.91 4.81 -6.90
N HIS A 136 -29.25 3.56 -7.25
CA HIS A 136 -30.65 3.15 -7.43
C HIS A 136 -31.40 2.93 -6.10
N LEU A 137 -30.71 2.55 -5.01
CA LEU A 137 -31.36 2.34 -3.71
C LEU A 137 -31.68 3.65 -2.96
N SER A 138 -30.99 4.75 -3.29
CA SER A 138 -31.33 6.08 -2.77
C SER A 138 -32.51 6.73 -3.50
N ALA A 139 -32.86 6.27 -4.71
CA ALA A 139 -34.01 6.80 -5.45
C ALA A 139 -35.36 6.19 -5.02
N SER A 140 -35.36 5.01 -4.37
CA SER A 140 -36.60 4.33 -3.93
C SER A 140 -37.00 4.61 -2.48
N LYS A 141 -36.18 5.31 -1.70
CA LYS A 141 -36.58 5.86 -0.40
C LYS A 141 -36.67 7.36 -0.58
N GLY A 142 -37.86 7.89 -0.83
CA GLY A 142 -38.16 9.32 -0.96
C GLY A 142 -37.79 10.13 0.28
N LEU A 143 -36.49 10.26 0.54
CA LEU A 143 -35.88 11.16 1.50
C LEU A 143 -35.25 12.26 0.66
N GLU A 144 -35.98 13.37 0.55
CA GLU A 144 -35.38 14.64 0.15
C GLU A 144 -34.17 14.91 1.04
N LEU A 145 -32.97 14.83 0.45
CA LEU A 145 -31.79 15.41 1.06
C LEU A 145 -31.90 16.93 0.85
N PRO A 146 -31.89 17.75 1.91
CA PRO A 146 -31.86 19.19 1.74
C PRO A 146 -30.51 19.58 1.13
N TRP A 147 -30.51 19.90 -0.16
CA TRP A 147 -29.43 20.70 -0.74
C TRP A 147 -29.58 22.11 -0.16
N LYS A 148 -28.98 22.34 1.02
CA LYS A 148 -28.58 23.69 1.42
C LYS A 148 -27.49 24.14 0.45
N LEU A 149 -27.92 24.68 -0.69
CA LEU A 149 -27.16 25.65 -1.45
C LEU A 149 -26.93 26.84 -0.53
N GLY A 150 -25.77 26.83 0.14
CA GLY A 150 -25.25 27.96 0.89
C GLY A 150 -25.10 29.14 -0.05
N GLY A 151 -26.01 30.10 0.11
CA GLY A 151 -26.04 31.32 -0.66
C GLY A 151 -24.73 32.10 -0.57
N ARG A 152 -24.18 32.40 -1.75
CA ARG A 152 -23.60 33.73 -1.99
C ARG A 152 -24.47 34.40 -3.03
N CYS A 153 -25.37 35.23 -2.52
CA CYS A 153 -26.21 36.12 -3.29
C CYS A 153 -25.33 37.29 -3.76
N LEU A 154 -24.67 37.15 -4.91
CA LEU A 154 -24.07 38.29 -5.60
C LEU A 154 -25.18 38.98 -6.42
N LYS A 155 -25.99 39.80 -5.76
CA LYS A 155 -26.85 40.77 -6.44
C LYS A 155 -25.97 41.93 -6.90
N ASN A 156 -25.49 41.90 -8.13
CA ASN A 156 -25.48 43.12 -8.92
C ASN A 156 -25.36 42.87 -10.43
N SER A 157 -26.10 43.69 -11.17
CA SER A 157 -25.95 43.95 -12.60
C SER A 157 -26.51 42.93 -13.60
N ARG A 158 -27.79 43.17 -13.93
CA ARG A 158 -28.38 43.15 -15.28
C ARG A 158 -27.39 42.87 -16.44
N ARG A 159 -27.55 41.73 -17.09
CA ARG A 159 -27.49 41.53 -18.56
C ARG A 159 -27.77 40.04 -18.82
N ALA A 160 -28.94 39.72 -19.35
CA ALA A 160 -29.20 39.62 -20.79
C ALA A 160 -28.75 38.25 -21.33
N ILE A 161 -29.72 37.45 -21.83
CA ILE A 161 -29.81 37.07 -23.26
C ILE A 161 -28.93 35.84 -23.56
N ILE A 162 -29.30 34.75 -24.24
CA ILE A 162 -30.43 34.23 -25.03
C ILE A 162 -29.97 32.79 -25.47
N LEU A 163 -30.92 31.87 -25.74
CA LEU A 163 -30.81 30.60 -26.53
C LEU A 163 -29.89 29.46 -25.99
N ARG A 164 -30.40 28.26 -25.63
CA ARG A 164 -30.86 27.14 -26.50
C ARG A 164 -29.84 26.88 -27.63
N SER A 165 -29.14 25.76 -27.77
CA SER A 165 -29.64 24.40 -28.09
C SER A 165 -28.43 23.40 -28.19
N PRO A 166 -28.54 22.13 -28.65
CA PRO A 166 -27.92 20.97 -27.98
C PRO A 166 -26.96 20.12 -28.88
N PHE A 167 -26.32 19.11 -28.27
CA PHE A 167 -25.79 17.86 -28.90
C PHE A 167 -24.58 18.00 -29.89
N PRO A 168 -23.80 16.93 -30.21
CA PRO A 168 -24.13 15.51 -30.09
C PRO A 168 -23.08 14.54 -29.49
N LEU A 169 -23.57 13.34 -29.16
CA LEU A 169 -22.83 12.11 -28.84
C LEU A 169 -22.27 11.42 -30.11
N PRO A 170 -21.24 10.56 -29.99
CA PRO A 170 -20.64 9.84 -31.11
C PRO A 170 -21.31 8.48 -31.36
N GLY A 171 -21.39 8.07 -32.63
CA GLY A 171 -21.81 6.73 -33.04
C GLY A 171 -21.23 6.32 -34.40
N THR A 172 -20.64 5.13 -34.40
CA THR A 172 -20.14 4.26 -35.50
C THR A 172 -19.04 4.77 -36.41
#